data_AF-A0A7X9JN58-F1
#
_entry.id   AF-A0A7X9JN58-F1
#
_cell.length_a   1.000
_cell.length_b   1.000
_cell.length_c   1.000
_cell.angle_alpha   90.00
_cell.angle_beta   90.00
_cell.angle_gamma   90.00
#
_symmetry.space_group_name_H-M   'P 1'
#
loop_
_entity.id
_entity.type
_entity.pdbx_description
1 polymer ?
#
loop_
_entity_poly.entity_id
_entity_poly.type
_entity_poly.pdbx_seq_one_letter_code
_entity_poly.pdbx_strand_id
1 'polypeptide(L)'
;TKKRTVSILDGDYSINFDLENITNNKDELKKEATKVNIKSAMANMDLSALTEEMKKQMDYKEEGTEVVAGITGTKYSIKFGSGDKRIYGVMYKNVPLKADMGEIKMVASKVEENASIPADKFTVPSDYKIIEQKQMQ
;
A
#
# COMPACT_ATOMS: atom_id res chain seq x y z
N THR A 1 -9.62 -6.31 -18.82
CA THR A 1 -10.17 -5.48 -17.72
C THR A 1 -9.23 -4.33 -17.47
N LYS A 2 -9.76 -3.13 -17.28
CA LYS A 2 -8.96 -1.94 -16.97
C LYS A 2 -9.53 -1.33 -15.70
N LYS A 3 -8.72 -1.26 -14.64
CA LYS A 3 -9.14 -0.73 -13.34
C LYS A 3 -8.12 0.28 -12.85
N ARG A 4 -8.58 1.46 -12.44
CA ARG A 4 -7.76 2.49 -11.82
C ARG A 4 -8.38 2.84 -10.48
N THR A 5 -7.67 2.57 -9.41
CA THR A 5 -8.11 2.86 -8.04
C THR A 5 -7.22 3.93 -7.45
N VAL A 6 -7.82 4.81 -6.65
CA VAL A 6 -7.13 5.83 -5.87
C VAL A 6 -7.36 5.52 -4.39
N SER A 7 -6.29 5.62 -3.62
CA SER A 7 -6.29 5.50 -2.18
C SER A 7 -5.71 6.78 -1.59
N ILE A 8 -6.49 7.46 -0.76
CA ILE A 8 -6.10 8.69 -0.05
C ILE A 8 -6.01 8.36 1.44
N LEU A 9 -4.96 8.83 2.08
CA LEU A 9 -4.78 8.76 3.52
C LEU A 9 -5.09 10.12 4.12
N ASP A 10 -6.08 10.17 5.01
CA ASP A 10 -6.55 11.38 5.68
C ASP A 10 -6.62 11.10 7.19
N GLY A 11 -5.52 11.42 7.88
CA GLY A 11 -5.35 11.10 9.31
C GLY A 11 -5.49 9.59 9.60
N ASP A 12 -6.46 9.24 10.46
CA ASP A 12 -6.76 7.86 10.87
C ASP A 12 -7.60 7.09 9.82
N TYR A 13 -7.85 7.65 8.63
CA TYR A 13 -8.73 7.08 7.61
C TYR A 13 -8.02 6.82 6.27
N SER A 14 -8.38 5.72 5.62
CA SER A 14 -8.12 5.48 4.21
C SER A 14 -9.42 5.61 3.42
N ILE A 15 -9.38 6.43 2.37
CA ILE A 15 -10.50 6.62 1.44
C ILE A 15 -10.10 5.99 0.10
N ASN A 16 -10.86 5.01 -0.35
CA ASN A 16 -10.60 4.24 -1.56
C ASN A 16 -11.74 4.42 -2.56
N PHE A 17 -11.43 4.76 -3.80
CA PHE A 17 -12.41 4.88 -4.88
C PHE A 17 -11.80 4.52 -6.22
N ASP A 18 -12.63 4.02 -7.13
CA ASP A 18 -12.21 3.71 -8.49
C ASP A 18 -12.41 4.95 -9.38
N LEU A 19 -11.43 5.30 -10.22
CA LEU A 19 -11.56 6.31 -11.28
C LEU A 19 -11.98 5.69 -12.61
N GLU A 20 -11.73 4.40 -12.78
CA GLU A 20 -12.05 3.65 -13.99
C GLU A 20 -12.24 2.18 -13.61
N ASN A 21 -13.32 1.57 -14.10
CA ASN A 21 -13.57 0.14 -13.94
C ASN A 21 -14.26 -0.41 -15.19
N ILE A 22 -13.46 -0.92 -16.13
CA ILE A 22 -13.94 -1.49 -17.39
C ILE A 22 -13.75 -3.00 -17.36
N THR A 23 -14.87 -3.73 -17.31
CA THR A 23 -14.90 -5.20 -17.35
C THR A 23 -15.65 -5.65 -18.60
N ASN A 24 -15.03 -6.50 -19.43
CA ASN A 24 -15.61 -6.98 -20.69
C ASN A 24 -16.19 -5.85 -21.58
N ASN A 25 -15.44 -4.76 -21.75
CA ASN A 25 -15.83 -3.55 -22.49
C ASN A 25 -17.08 -2.82 -21.96
N LYS A 26 -17.55 -3.13 -20.76
CA LYS A 26 -18.61 -2.42 -20.05
C LYS A 26 -18.03 -1.57 -18.95
N ASP A 27 -18.55 -0.34 -18.82
CA ASP A 27 -18.27 0.54 -17.70
C ASP A 27 -19.06 0.07 -16.49
N GLU A 28 -18.34 -0.41 -15.48
CA GLU A 28 -18.85 -0.89 -14.19
C GLU A 28 -18.39 0.04 -13.06
N LEU A 29 -18.13 1.32 -13.38
CA LEU A 29 -17.69 2.32 -12.42
C LEU A 29 -18.82 2.63 -11.43
N LYS A 30 -18.52 2.45 -10.15
CA LYS A 30 -19.38 2.91 -9.06
C LYS A 30 -18.77 4.19 -8.49
N LYS A 31 -19.55 5.27 -8.49
CA LYS A 31 -19.16 6.56 -7.90
C LYS A 31 -19.30 6.52 -6.37
N GLU A 32 -18.59 5.59 -5.77
CA GLU A 32 -18.63 5.30 -4.35
C GLU A 32 -17.20 5.34 -3.81
N ALA A 33 -16.99 6.14 -2.76
CA ALA A 33 -15.73 6.24 -2.07
C ALA A 33 -15.85 5.54 -0.72
N THR A 34 -15.11 4.46 -0.52
CA THR A 34 -15.12 3.70 0.72
C THR A 34 -14.15 4.32 1.70
N LYS A 35 -14.66 4.87 2.81
CA LYS A 35 -13.88 5.41 3.92
C LYS A 35 -13.78 4.37 5.03
N VAL A 36 -12.56 3.96 5.35
CA VAL A 36 -12.27 2.96 6.38
C VAL A 36 -11.37 3.62 7.44
N ASN A 37 -11.69 3.45 8.72
CA ASN A 37 -10.74 3.79 9.78
C ASN A 37 -9.60 2.76 9.73
N ILE A 38 -8.36 3.19 9.56
CA ILE A 38 -7.20 2.31 9.40
C ILE A 38 -6.29 2.31 10.63
N LYS A 39 -6.69 2.94 11.74
CA LYS A 39 -5.85 3.07 12.92
C LYS A 39 -5.29 1.74 13.42
N SER A 40 -6.10 0.69 13.41
CA SER A 40 -5.68 -0.68 13.77
C SER A 40 -4.86 -1.37 12.67
N ALA A 41 -5.15 -1.11 11.39
CA ALA A 41 -4.47 -1.75 10.26
C ALA A 41 -3.09 -1.12 9.97
N MET A 42 -2.96 0.19 10.09
CA MET A 42 -1.70 0.93 9.88
C MET A 42 -0.72 0.78 11.04
N ALA A 43 -1.20 0.58 12.27
CA ALA A 43 -0.35 0.16 13.38
C ALA A 43 0.43 -1.13 13.07
N ASN A 44 -0.04 -1.93 12.11
CA ASN A 44 0.61 -3.16 11.65
C ASN A 44 1.45 -3.00 10.36
N MET A 45 1.43 -1.84 9.69
CA MET A 45 2.13 -1.61 8.41
C MET A 45 3.23 -0.56 8.48
N ASP A 46 3.33 0.21 9.56
CA ASP A 46 4.50 1.05 9.80
C ASP A 46 5.70 0.15 10.19
N LEU A 47 6.52 -0.18 9.19
CA LEU A 47 7.70 -1.04 9.36
C LEU A 47 8.79 -0.38 10.22
N SER A 48 8.75 0.94 10.41
CA SER A 48 9.58 1.66 11.38
C SER A 48 9.05 1.56 12.81
N ALA A 49 7.74 1.37 12.98
CA ALA A 49 7.09 1.13 14.26
C ALA A 49 7.06 -0.35 14.66
N LEU A 50 7.55 -1.27 13.81
CA LEU A 50 7.77 -2.65 14.20
C LEU A 50 8.78 -2.69 15.35
N THR A 51 8.29 -2.98 16.54
CA THR A 51 9.13 -3.19 17.72
C THR A 51 10.09 -4.35 17.46
N GLU A 52 11.22 -4.38 18.16
CA GLU A 52 12.18 -5.47 18.04
C GLU A 52 11.55 -6.85 18.32
N GLU A 53 10.52 -6.89 19.16
CA GLU A 53 9.74 -8.09 19.45
C GLU A 53 8.92 -8.57 18.25
N MET A 54 8.27 -7.67 17.51
CA MET A 54 7.56 -8.04 16.28
C MET A 54 8.53 -8.48 15.18
N LYS A 55 9.68 -7.81 15.04
CA LYS A 55 10.74 -8.23 14.09
C LYS A 55 11.27 -9.63 14.39
N LYS A 56 11.41 -9.98 15.68
CA LYS A 56 11.81 -11.32 16.14
C LYS A 56 10.73 -12.37 15.84
N GLN A 57 9.46 -12.05 16.06
CA GLN A 57 8.36 -12.96 15.73
C GLN A 57 8.22 -13.22 14.22
N MET A 58 8.68 -12.28 13.39
CA MET A 58 8.52 -12.33 11.93
C MET A 58 9.79 -12.76 11.17
N ASP A 59 10.83 -13.24 11.85
CA ASP A 59 12.15 -13.59 11.27
C ASP A 59 12.64 -12.54 10.25
N TYR A 60 12.51 -11.26 10.60
CA TYR A 60 12.90 -10.16 9.72
C TYR A 60 14.43 -10.13 9.56
N LYS A 61 14.91 -10.06 8.32
CA LYS A 61 16.34 -9.97 7.98
C LYS A 61 16.58 -8.94 6.91
N GLU A 62 17.58 -8.08 7.12
CA GLU A 62 18.13 -7.21 6.10
C GLU A 62 19.18 -7.99 5.30
N GLU A 63 18.99 -8.06 3.98
CA GLU A 63 19.82 -8.85 3.07
C GLU A 63 20.76 -7.97 2.22
N GLY A 64 20.84 -6.68 2.55
CA GLY A 64 21.70 -5.70 1.89
C GLY A 64 20.91 -4.59 1.22
N THR A 65 21.40 -4.10 0.09
CA THR A 65 20.77 -3.01 -0.67
C THR A 65 20.48 -3.42 -2.12
N GLU A 66 19.42 -2.86 -2.70
CA GLU A 66 19.03 -3.09 -4.09
C GLU A 66 18.51 -1.77 -4.69
N VAL A 67 18.88 -1.50 -5.94
CA VAL A 67 18.39 -0.31 -6.67
C VAL A 67 17.08 -0.66 -7.38
N VAL A 68 16.01 0.05 -7.04
CA VAL A 68 14.68 -0.09 -7.67
C VAL A 68 14.19 1.28 -8.09
N ALA A 69 13.72 1.41 -9.33
CA ALA A 69 13.27 2.69 -9.91
C ALA A 69 14.28 3.85 -9.77
N GLY A 70 15.59 3.55 -9.80
CA GLY A 70 16.67 4.53 -9.66
C GLY A 70 17.00 4.93 -8.22
N ILE A 71 16.36 4.33 -7.21
CA ILE A 71 16.60 4.59 -5.79
C ILE A 71 17.19 3.36 -5.11
N THR A 72 18.26 3.57 -4.33
CA THR A 72 18.86 2.51 -3.50
C THR A 72 18.03 2.30 -2.25
N GLY A 73 17.35 1.15 -2.16
CA GLY A 73 16.62 0.74 -0.96
C GLY A 73 17.31 -0.41 -0.21
N THR A 74 16.89 -0.63 1.02
CA THR A 74 17.27 -1.79 1.83
C THR A 74 16.48 -3.00 1.39
N LYS A 75 17.18 -4.06 0.98
CA LYS A 75 16.58 -5.35 0.67
C LYS A 75 16.31 -6.09 1.98
N TYR A 76 15.10 -6.59 2.13
CA TYR A 76 14.69 -7.33 3.32
C TYR A 76 13.98 -8.63 2.97
N SER A 77 13.94 -9.54 3.94
CA SER A 77 13.12 -10.74 3.90
C SER A 77 12.41 -10.93 5.24
N ILE A 78 11.15 -11.37 5.19
CA ILE A 78 10.29 -11.50 6.38
C ILE A 78 9.41 -12.76 6.26
N LYS A 79 9.20 -13.47 7.37
CA LYS A 79 8.34 -14.65 7.47
C LYS A 79 7.22 -14.37 8.47
N PHE A 80 5.97 -14.36 8.02
CA PHE A 80 4.85 -14.11 8.92
C PHE A 80 4.43 -15.40 9.63
N GLY A 81 4.63 -15.47 10.95
CA GLY A 81 4.22 -16.61 11.79
C GLY A 81 4.94 -17.92 11.43
N SER A 82 4.30 -19.05 11.73
CA SER A 82 4.90 -20.39 11.57
C SER A 82 4.87 -20.94 10.14
N GLY A 83 4.29 -20.23 9.17
CA GLY A 83 4.14 -20.72 7.79
C GLY A 83 5.36 -20.44 6.92
N ASP A 84 5.69 -21.32 5.96
CA ASP A 84 6.95 -21.25 5.16
C ASP A 84 7.03 -20.16 4.09
N LYS A 85 6.01 -19.31 3.98
CA LYS A 85 6.01 -18.21 3.01
C LYS A 85 6.89 -17.07 3.51
N ARG A 86 8.03 -16.87 2.84
CA ARG A 86 8.91 -15.72 3.04
C ARG A 86 8.60 -14.65 2.00
N ILE A 87 8.39 -13.43 2.46
CA ILE A 87 8.20 -12.25 1.63
C ILE A 87 9.56 -11.57 1.47
N TYR A 88 9.92 -11.22 0.24
CA TYR A 88 11.14 -10.47 -0.06
C TYR A 88 10.76 -9.10 -0.57
N GLY A 89 11.45 -8.06 -0.14
CA GLY A 89 11.14 -6.71 -0.57
C GLY A 89 12.33 -5.79 -0.58
N VAL A 90 12.10 -4.60 -1.10
CA VAL A 90 13.04 -3.48 -1.05
C VAL A 90 12.29 -2.28 -0.49
N MET A 91 12.86 -1.66 0.53
CA MET A 91 12.27 -0.52 1.23
C MET A 91 13.20 0.68 1.17
N TYR A 92 12.62 1.86 0.96
CA TYR A 92 13.36 3.12 1.00
C TYR A 92 12.56 4.15 1.82
N LYS A 93 13.13 4.68 2.90
CA LYS A 93 12.47 5.65 3.79
C LYS A 93 11.03 5.23 4.19
N ASN A 94 10.84 3.97 4.57
CA ASN A 94 9.54 3.35 4.88
C ASN A 94 8.55 3.22 3.71
N VAL A 95 8.98 3.47 2.48
CA VAL A 95 8.19 3.26 1.26
C VAL A 95 8.61 1.93 0.61
N PRO A 96 7.68 0.98 0.40
CA PRO A 96 8.01 -0.28 -0.27
C PRO A 96 8.22 0.00 -1.77
N LEU A 97 9.43 -0.22 -2.25
CA LEU A 97 9.79 -0.14 -3.66
C LEU A 97 9.54 -1.46 -4.39
N LYS A 98 9.64 -2.58 -3.66
CA LYS A 98 9.43 -3.93 -4.20
C LYS A 98 8.87 -4.84 -3.11
N ALA A 99 7.95 -5.72 -3.48
CA ALA A 99 7.44 -6.78 -2.63
C ALA A 99 7.12 -8.02 -3.48
N ASP A 100 7.73 -9.15 -3.12
CA ASP A 100 7.47 -10.46 -3.66
C ASP A 100 6.82 -11.31 -2.57
N MET A 101 5.53 -11.60 -2.76
CA MET A 101 4.71 -12.42 -1.87
C MET A 101 4.39 -13.78 -2.51
N GLY A 102 5.25 -14.26 -3.41
CA GLY A 102 5.02 -15.46 -4.22
C GLY A 102 4.17 -15.17 -5.45
N GLU A 103 2.85 -15.35 -5.34
CA GLU A 103 1.92 -15.18 -6.47
C GLU A 103 1.74 -13.72 -6.87
N ILE A 104 1.94 -12.79 -5.93
CA ILE A 104 1.84 -11.35 -6.15
C ILE A 104 3.23 -10.75 -6.09
N LYS A 105 3.62 -10.06 -7.17
CA LYS A 105 4.87 -9.30 -7.26
C LYS A 105 4.55 -7.85 -7.56
N MET A 106 5.05 -6.96 -6.71
CA MET A 106 4.95 -5.51 -6.86
C MET A 106 6.36 -4.94 -7.02
N VAL A 107 6.55 -4.13 -8.05
CA VAL A 107 7.82 -3.43 -8.30
C VAL A 107 7.47 -2.01 -8.74
N ALA A 108 8.05 -1.02 -8.05
CA ALA A 108 7.92 0.38 -8.45
C ALA A 108 8.61 0.59 -9.80
N SER A 109 7.90 1.21 -10.73
CA SER A 109 8.44 1.57 -12.05
C SER A 109 9.07 2.96 -12.07
N LYS A 110 8.62 3.86 -11.18
CA LYS A 110 9.11 5.23 -11.05
C LYS A 110 8.97 5.70 -9.60
N VAL A 111 9.94 6.45 -9.12
CA VAL A 111 9.91 7.14 -7.82
C VAL A 111 10.32 8.59 -8.06
N GLU A 112 9.59 9.52 -7.45
CA GLU A 112 9.89 10.96 -7.48
C GLU A 112 9.81 11.49 -6.05
N GLU A 113 10.87 12.11 -5.56
CA GLU A 113 10.91 12.77 -4.26
C GLU A 113 10.62 14.27 -4.39
N ASN A 114 9.91 14.84 -3.43
CA ASN A 114 9.52 16.26 -3.43
C ASN A 114 8.72 16.69 -4.67
N ALA A 115 7.97 15.76 -5.26
CA ALA A 115 7.06 16.08 -6.35
C ALA A 115 5.98 17.07 -5.87
N SER A 116 5.77 18.15 -6.62
CA SER A 116 4.69 19.09 -6.34
C SER A 116 3.36 18.49 -6.82
N ILE A 117 2.65 17.82 -5.92
CA ILE A 117 1.35 17.21 -6.22
C ILE A 117 0.25 18.25 -5.93
N PRO A 118 -0.62 18.57 -6.90
CA PRO A 118 -1.74 19.50 -6.68
C PRO A 118 -2.65 19.00 -5.55
N ALA A 119 -3.05 19.89 -4.64
CA ALA A 119 -3.92 19.56 -3.51
C ALA A 119 -5.24 18.87 -3.93
N ASP A 120 -5.78 19.26 -5.09
CA ASP A 120 -6.98 18.66 -5.70
C ASP A 120 -6.86 17.13 -5.90
N LYS A 121 -5.64 16.61 -6.11
CA LYS A 121 -5.42 15.16 -6.26
C LYS A 121 -5.64 14.37 -4.96
N PHE A 122 -5.67 15.05 -3.82
CA PHE A 122 -5.96 14.47 -2.51
C PHE A 122 -7.42 14.69 -2.10
N THR A 123 -8.30 15.06 -3.03
CA THR A 123 -9.73 15.19 -2.79
C THR A 123 -10.52 14.07 -3.46
N VAL A 124 -11.60 13.66 -2.81
CA VAL A 124 -12.58 12.78 -3.43
C VAL A 124 -13.41 13.63 -4.40
N PRO A 125 -13.61 13.21 -5.66
CA PRO A 125 -14.43 13.96 -6.60
C PRO A 125 -15.85 14.15 -6.06
N SER A 126 -16.44 15.33 -6.27
CA SER A 126 -17.71 15.73 -5.62
C SER A 126 -18.91 14.87 -6.02
N ASP A 127 -18.81 14.12 -7.11
CA ASP A 127 -19.85 13.20 -7.60
C ASP A 127 -19.78 11.81 -6.96
N TYR A 128 -18.84 11.56 -6.04
CA TYR A 128 -18.71 10.30 -5.31
C TYR A 128 -19.47 10.35 -3.99
N LYS A 129 -20.23 9.29 -3.73
CA LYS A 129 -20.86 9.07 -2.44
C LYS A 129 -19.86 8.41 -1.48
N ILE A 130 -19.60 9.05 -0.34
CA ILE A 130 -18.76 8.45 0.70
C ILE A 130 -19.57 7.38 1.45
N ILE A 131 -19.01 6.18 1.55
CA ILE A 131 -19.54 5.05 2.31
C ILE A 131 -18.58 4.80 3.46
N GLU A 132 -19.04 5.04 4.68
CA GLU A 132 -18.27 4.71 5.89
C GLU A 132 -18.39 3.22 6.18
N GLN A 133 -17.27 2.50 6.09
CA GLN A 133 -17.21 1.12 6.58
C GLN A 133 -16.64 1.13 8.00
N LYS A 134 -17.51 0.77 8.96
CA LYS A 134 -17.04 0.38 10.29
C LYS A 134 -16.33 -0.96 10.12
N GLN A 135 -15.07 -1.05 10.56
CA GLN A 135 -14.43 -2.35 10.74
C GLN A 135 -15.36 -3.20 11.63
N MET A 136 -15.88 -4.31 11.11
CA MET A 136 -16.51 -5.32 11.95
C MET A 136 -15.39 -5.86 12.84
N GLN A 137 -15.54 -5.64 14.15
CA GLN A 137 -14.65 -6.18 15.19
C GLN A 137 -14.69 -7.71 15.19
#